data_AF-A0A1E7MVJ6-F1
#
_entry.id   AF-A0A1E7MVJ6-F1
#
_cell.length_a   1.000
_cell.length_b   1.000
_cell.length_c   1.000
_cell.angle_alpha   90.00
_cell.angle_beta   90.00
_cell.angle_gamma   90.00
#
_symmetry.space_group_name_H-M   'P 1'
#
loop_
_entity.id
_entity.type
_entity.pdbx_description
1 polymer ?
#
loop_
_entity_poly.entity_id
_entity_poly.type
_entity_poly.pdbx_seq_one_letter_code
_entity_poly.pdbx_strand_id
1 'polypeptide(L)'
;MTDDQHERDGQDGQDGRDGQRLRRVFAAALDDALTGRGVATCLGLDQETEEALWAVYDAGYFGAGRQVSEERVAAAHRAFEGQLDGSNAARWREQLAHRFPSAENRHRER
;
A
#
# COMPACT_ATOMS: atom_id res chain seq x y z
N MET A 1 45.04 17.36 -7.09
CA MET A 1 44.06 17.01 -6.05
C MET A 1 42.71 17.20 -6.71
N THR A 2 42.11 16.09 -7.11
CA THR A 2 41.05 16.01 -8.12
C THR A 2 39.70 15.97 -7.43
N ASP A 3 38.75 16.72 -8.00
CA ASP A 3 37.29 16.63 -7.94
C ASP A 3 36.66 15.44 -7.18
N ASP A 4 35.84 15.78 -6.18
CA ASP A 4 34.91 14.87 -5.49
C ASP A 4 33.56 15.59 -5.28
N GLN A 5 32.87 15.94 -6.38
CA GLN A 5 31.57 16.63 -6.36
C GLN A 5 30.54 16.07 -7.36
N HIS A 6 30.54 14.76 -7.63
CA HIS A 6 29.55 14.16 -8.53
C HIS A 6 28.97 12.90 -7.90
N GLU A 7 27.91 13.00 -7.10
CA GLU A 7 27.04 11.82 -6.81
C GLU A 7 25.72 12.06 -6.04
N ARG A 8 25.28 13.30 -5.76
CA ARG A 8 24.08 13.53 -4.91
C ARG A 8 22.80 14.01 -5.59
N ASP A 9 22.74 14.10 -6.93
CA ASP A 9 21.58 14.66 -7.64
C ASP A 9 20.61 13.60 -8.25
N GLY A 10 20.78 12.30 -7.92
CA GLY A 10 20.07 11.21 -8.61
C GLY A 10 18.82 10.63 -7.94
N GLN A 11 18.64 10.79 -6.62
CA GLN A 11 17.63 10.04 -5.85
C GLN A 11 16.23 10.69 -5.82
N ASP A 12 16.14 12.02 -5.70
CA ASP A 12 14.84 12.72 -5.61
C ASP A 12 13.97 12.58 -6.87
N GLY A 13 14.60 12.37 -8.03
CA GLY A 13 13.91 12.15 -9.30
C GLY A 13 13.36 10.73 -9.48
N GLN A 14 13.81 9.74 -8.71
CA GLN A 14 13.33 8.36 -8.79
C GLN A 14 12.07 8.16 -7.94
N ASP A 15 12.07 8.65 -6.70
CA ASP A 15 10.91 8.56 -5.79
C ASP A 15 9.65 9.23 -6.36
N GLY A 16 9.81 10.39 -7.01
CA GLY A 16 8.71 11.07 -7.70
C GLY A 16 8.16 10.33 -8.92
N ARG A 17 9.01 9.58 -9.64
CA ARG A 17 8.60 8.76 -10.80
C ARG A 17 7.88 7.48 -10.35
N ASP A 18 8.36 6.88 -9.27
CA ASP A 18 7.77 5.67 -8.70
C ASP A 18 6.40 5.96 -8.07
N GLY A 19 6.24 7.10 -7.40
CA GLY A 19 4.94 7.56 -6.92
C GLY A 19 3.92 7.80 -8.04
N GLN A 20 4.34 8.41 -9.16
CA GLN A 20 3.44 8.59 -10.32
C GLN A 20 3.07 7.26 -10.99
N ARG A 21 4.01 6.32 -11.09
CA ARG A 21 3.75 4.97 -11.58
C ARG A 21 2.72 4.26 -10.69
N LEU A 22 2.91 4.28 -9.38
CA LEU A 22 1.99 3.69 -8.40
C LEU A 22 0.58 4.30 -8.50
N ARG A 23 0.47 5.61 -8.70
CA ARG A 23 -0.84 6.27 -8.90
C ARG A 23 -1.60 5.76 -10.12
N ARG A 24 -0.91 5.53 -11.25
CA ARG A 24 -1.54 4.98 -12.47
C ARG A 24 -1.97 3.53 -12.26
N VAL A 25 -1.12 2.75 -11.61
CA VAL A 25 -1.38 1.36 -11.28
C VAL A 25 -2.59 1.23 -10.35
N PHE A 26 -2.63 2.03 -9.28
CA PHE A 26 -3.77 2.08 -8.36
C PHE A 26 -5.07 2.47 -9.07
N ALA A 27 -5.04 3.52 -9.91
CA ALA A 27 -6.23 3.94 -10.65
C ALA A 27 -6.77 2.84 -11.58
N ALA A 28 -5.89 2.12 -12.28
CA ALA A 28 -6.29 1.00 -13.13
C ALA A 28 -6.88 -0.16 -12.31
N ALA A 29 -6.23 -0.53 -11.21
CA ALA A 29 -6.71 -1.61 -10.34
C ALA A 29 -8.06 -1.27 -9.67
N LEU A 30 -8.27 0.00 -9.30
CA LEU A 30 -9.55 0.46 -8.76
C LEU A 30 -10.67 0.41 -9.81
N ASP A 31 -10.39 0.81 -11.06
CA ASP A 31 -11.35 0.69 -12.16
C ASP A 31 -11.70 -0.78 -12.44
N ASP A 32 -10.71 -1.67 -12.46
CA ASP A 32 -10.93 -3.11 -12.60
C ASP A 32 -11.79 -3.68 -11.45
N ALA A 33 -11.53 -3.26 -10.21
CA ALA A 33 -12.32 -3.65 -9.05
C ALA A 33 -13.79 -3.18 -9.15
N LEU A 34 -14.00 -1.91 -9.52
CA LEU A 34 -15.33 -1.29 -9.65
C LEU A 34 -16.15 -1.88 -10.80
N THR A 35 -15.49 -2.27 -11.88
CA THR A 35 -16.14 -2.85 -13.07
C THR A 35 -16.28 -4.38 -12.97
N GLY A 36 -15.82 -4.98 -11.88
CA GLY A 36 -15.92 -6.42 -11.65
C GLY A 36 -14.98 -7.25 -12.53
N ARG A 37 -13.89 -6.67 -13.03
CA ARG A 37 -12.84 -7.40 -13.78
C ARG A 37 -11.83 -8.10 -12.87
N GLY A 38 -11.90 -7.85 -11.56
CA GLY A 38 -11.01 -8.40 -10.55
C GLY A 38 -9.97 -7.39 -10.07
N VAL A 39 -9.05 -7.83 -9.22
CA VAL A 39 -7.91 -7.03 -8.76
C VAL A 39 -6.63 -7.73 -9.19
N ALA A 40 -5.85 -7.08 -10.05
CA ALA A 40 -4.56 -7.61 -10.47
C ALA A 40 -3.54 -7.59 -9.32
N THR A 41 -2.74 -8.64 -9.23
CA THR A 41 -1.70 -8.80 -8.19
C THR A 41 -0.32 -8.45 -8.73
N CYS A 42 0.68 -8.39 -7.84
CA CYS A 42 2.08 -8.12 -8.20
C CYS A 42 2.29 -6.75 -8.86
N LEU A 43 1.46 -5.77 -8.47
CA LEU A 43 1.45 -4.42 -9.03
C LEU A 43 2.46 -3.47 -8.37
N GLY A 44 3.06 -3.89 -7.26
CA GLY A 44 3.86 -3.04 -6.37
C GLY A 44 3.00 -2.25 -5.39
N LEU A 45 1.71 -2.60 -5.25
CA LEU A 45 0.86 -2.12 -4.18
C LEU A 45 1.18 -2.91 -2.90
N ASP A 46 1.10 -2.25 -1.74
CA ASP A 46 1.25 -2.96 -0.48
C ASP A 46 -0.01 -3.75 -0.13
N GLN A 47 0.13 -4.66 0.82
CA GLN A 47 -0.95 -5.56 1.21
C GLN A 47 -2.21 -4.82 1.68
N GLU A 48 -2.07 -3.74 2.45
CA GLU A 48 -3.22 -2.96 2.96
C GLU A 48 -3.99 -2.30 1.80
N THR A 49 -3.27 -1.82 0.78
CA THR A 49 -3.87 -1.28 -0.45
C THR A 49 -4.54 -2.37 -1.28
N GLU A 50 -3.88 -3.53 -1.48
CA GLU A 50 -4.47 -4.66 -2.21
C GLU A 50 -5.73 -5.20 -1.54
N GLU A 51 -5.72 -5.35 -0.20
CA GLU A 51 -6.89 -5.79 0.58
C GLU A 51 -8.07 -4.82 0.44
N ALA A 52 -7.81 -3.51 0.44
CA ALA A 52 -8.85 -2.51 0.26
C ALA A 52 -9.48 -2.56 -1.15
N LEU A 53 -8.69 -2.85 -2.19
CA LEU A 53 -9.18 -3.06 -3.55
C LEU A 53 -10.04 -4.32 -3.65
N TRP A 54 -9.63 -5.41 -3.00
CA TRP A 54 -10.45 -6.63 -2.93
C TRP A 54 -11.78 -6.38 -2.21
N ALA A 55 -11.79 -5.60 -1.13
CA ALA A 55 -13.02 -5.24 -0.44
C ALA A 55 -14.00 -4.42 -1.33
N VAL A 56 -13.46 -3.61 -2.27
CA VAL A 56 -14.26 -2.92 -3.29
C VAL A 56 -14.83 -3.92 -4.28
N TYR A 57 -13.99 -4.80 -4.84
CA TYR A 57 -14.41 -5.83 -5.80
C TYR A 57 -15.46 -6.77 -5.21
N ASP A 58 -15.21 -7.33 -4.03
CA ASP A 58 -16.10 -8.28 -3.37
C ASP A 58 -17.47 -7.67 -3.08
N ALA A 59 -17.51 -6.39 -2.70
CA ALA A 59 -18.76 -5.67 -2.48
C ALA A 59 -19.58 -5.55 -3.78
N GLY A 60 -18.93 -5.29 -4.92
CA GLY A 60 -19.59 -5.20 -6.23
C GLY A 60 -19.96 -6.56 -6.82
N TYR A 61 -19.13 -7.58 -6.62
CA TYR A 61 -19.28 -8.90 -7.21
C TYR A 61 -20.29 -9.79 -6.45
N PHE A 62 -20.23 -9.81 -5.11
CA PHE A 62 -21.10 -10.65 -4.28
C PHE A 62 -22.28 -9.89 -3.66
N GLY A 63 -22.25 -8.56 -3.69
CA GLY A 63 -23.30 -7.73 -3.10
C GLY A 63 -24.54 -7.72 -3.98
N ALA A 64 -25.37 -8.78 -3.95
CA ALA A 64 -26.76 -8.95 -4.40
C ALA A 64 -27.52 -7.74 -5.03
N GLY A 65 -26.95 -7.01 -6.01
CA GLY A 65 -27.47 -5.75 -6.54
C GLY A 65 -27.23 -4.49 -5.68
N ARG A 66 -26.39 -4.54 -4.64
CA ARG A 66 -25.98 -3.37 -3.84
C ARG A 66 -24.78 -2.67 -4.47
N GLN A 67 -24.98 -1.40 -4.78
CA GLN A 67 -23.94 -0.51 -5.29
C GLN A 67 -22.77 -0.42 -4.30
N VAL A 68 -21.54 -0.42 -4.81
CA VAL A 68 -20.33 -0.19 -4.01
C VAL A 68 -20.45 1.15 -3.29
N SER A 69 -20.27 1.15 -1.97
CA SER A 69 -20.36 2.38 -1.18
C SER A 69 -19.14 3.27 -1.41
N GLU A 70 -19.36 4.59 -1.45
CA GLU A 70 -18.29 5.59 -1.52
C GLU A 70 -17.27 5.43 -0.39
N GLU A 71 -17.72 4.99 0.79
CA GLU A 71 -16.86 4.71 1.93
C GLU A 71 -15.79 3.66 1.64
N ARG A 72 -16.11 2.63 0.85
CA ARG A 72 -15.14 1.59 0.46
C ARG A 72 -14.11 2.12 -0.52
N VAL A 73 -14.55 2.92 -1.48
CA VAL A 73 -13.65 3.62 -2.41
C VAL A 73 -12.73 4.57 -1.63
N ALA A 74 -13.27 5.33 -0.67
CA ALA A 74 -12.48 6.20 0.20
C ALA A 74 -11.51 5.42 1.10
N ALA A 75 -11.85 4.20 1.52
CA ALA A 75 -10.92 3.34 2.25
C ALA A 75 -9.75 2.88 1.37
N ALA A 76 -10.02 2.48 0.12
CA ALA A 76 -8.97 2.13 -0.84
C ALA A 76 -8.02 3.30 -1.13
N HIS A 77 -8.56 4.52 -1.29
CA HIS A 77 -7.74 5.72 -1.43
C HIS A 77 -6.88 6.00 -0.20
N ARG A 78 -7.43 5.89 1.01
CA ARG A 78 -6.68 6.10 2.26
C ARG A 78 -5.56 5.08 2.44
N ALA A 79 -5.82 3.81 2.14
CA ALA A 79 -4.79 2.77 2.16
C ALA A 79 -3.66 3.10 1.17
N PHE A 80 -4.00 3.53 -0.04
CA PHE A 80 -3.02 3.92 -1.04
C PHE A 80 -2.21 5.17 -0.64
N GLU A 81 -2.84 6.17 -0.03
CA GLU A 81 -2.11 7.32 0.55
C GLU A 81 -1.14 6.86 1.64
N GLY A 82 -1.56 5.91 2.46
CA GLY A 82 -0.72 5.30 3.50
C GLY A 82 0.47 4.51 2.95
N GLN A 83 0.36 3.96 1.74
CA GLN A 83 1.50 3.38 1.03
C GLN A 83 2.49 4.47 0.60
N LEU A 84 1.99 5.58 0.07
CA LEU A 84 2.84 6.67 -0.45
C LEU A 84 3.56 7.45 0.65
N ASP A 85 2.91 7.65 1.80
CA ASP A 85 3.51 8.34 2.95
C ASP A 85 4.27 7.40 3.90
N GLY A 86 4.16 6.08 3.68
CA GLY A 86 4.83 5.05 4.45
C GLY A 86 4.16 4.67 5.76
N SER A 87 2.99 5.23 6.09
CA SER A 87 2.25 4.93 7.31
C SER A 87 1.72 3.49 7.37
N ASN A 88 1.41 2.86 6.23
CA ASN A 88 1.07 1.43 6.17
C ASN A 88 2.28 0.59 6.65
N ALA A 89 3.47 0.91 6.15
CA ALA A 89 4.70 0.23 6.55
C ALA A 89 5.03 0.46 8.04
N ALA A 90 4.78 1.66 8.56
CA ALA A 90 4.94 1.97 9.98
C ALA A 90 4.00 1.11 10.85
N ARG A 91 2.70 1.07 10.51
CA ARG A 91 1.71 0.22 11.19
C ARG A 91 2.06 -1.26 11.11
N TRP A 92 2.56 -1.73 9.96
CA TRP A 92 3.00 -3.12 9.82
C TRP A 92 4.15 -3.45 10.78
N ARG A 93 5.16 -2.56 10.90
CA ARG A 93 6.27 -2.74 11.84
C ARG A 93 5.80 -2.75 13.30
N GLU A 94 4.86 -1.88 13.66
CA GLU A 94 4.26 -1.88 14.99
C GLU A 94 3.55 -3.21 15.28
N GLN A 95 2.73 -3.71 14.36
CA GLN A 95 2.04 -4.99 14.51
C GLN A 95 3.01 -6.17 14.68
N LEU A 96 4.12 -6.17 13.93
CA LEU A 96 5.17 -7.18 14.08
C LEU A 96 5.83 -7.10 15.46
N ALA A 97 6.13 -5.90 15.96
CA ALA A 97 6.72 -5.71 17.28
C ALA A 97 5.80 -6.21 18.41
N HIS A 98 4.48 -6.04 18.27
CA HIS A 98 3.50 -6.57 19.23
C HIS A 98 3.38 -8.10 19.15
N ARG A 99 3.41 -8.67 17.94
CA ARG A 99 3.21 -10.12 17.72
C ARG A 99 4.44 -10.95 18.06
N PHE A 100 5.63 -10.37 17.91
CA PHE A 100 6.91 -11.03 18.15
C PHE A 100 7.83 -10.15 19.02
N PRO A 101 7.53 -10.01 20.32
CA PRO A 101 8.47 -9.37 21.23
C PRO A 101 9.79 -10.16 21.19
N SER A 102 10.88 -9.49 20.83
CA SER A 102 12.21 -10.10 20.72
C SER A 102 12.53 -10.94 21.96
N ALA A 103 13.20 -12.08 21.77
CA ALA A 103 13.53 -13.04 22.83
C ALA A 103 14.36 -12.45 23.98
N GLU A 104 14.96 -11.27 23.78
CA GLU A 104 15.70 -10.50 24.77
C GLU A 104 14.88 -10.14 26.01
N ASN A 105 13.56 -9.95 25.89
CA ASN A 105 12.68 -9.72 27.05
C ASN A 105 12.37 -11.00 27.85
N ARG A 106 12.47 -12.20 27.25
CA ARG A 106 12.19 -13.47 27.95
C ARG A 106 13.31 -13.91 28.91
N HIS A 107 14.52 -13.38 28.75
CA HIS A 107 15.66 -13.72 29.60
C HIS A 107 15.78 -12.84 30.85
N ARG A 108 15.05 -11.71 30.88
CA ARG A 108 15.10 -10.73 31.98
C ARG A 108 14.03 -10.97 33.07
N GLU A 109 13.14 -11.94 32.85
CA GLU A 109 12.04 -12.30 33.75
C GLU A 109 12.20 -13.70 34.38
N ARG A 110 13.42 -14.26 34.43
CA ARG A 110 13.72 -15.50 35.17
C ARG A 110 14.70 -15.26 36.30
#